data_AF-A0A962N8Y5-F1
#
_entry.id   AF-A0A962N8Y5-F1
#
_cell.length_a   1.000
_cell.length_b   1.000
_cell.length_c   1.000
_cell.angle_alpha   90.00
_cell.angle_beta   90.00
_cell.angle_gamma   90.00
#
_symmetry.space_group_name_H-M   'P 1'
#
loop_
_entity.id
_entity.type
_entity.pdbx_description
1 polymer ?
#
loop_
_entity_poly.entity_id
_entity_poly.type
_entity_poly.pdbx_seq_one_letter_code
_entity_poly.pdbx_strand_id
1 'polypeptide(L)'
;MTFMVRDDQFARHDRIRGFLTDGEPVIAVILAATDFEWTVRRAILALGTSPNFDIRAGVLFRCSGLDNYRDAWKAEVTPRFGKRLPEVLADWSGFRTSFELRHRLVHGVTGTTGHKHASASVDAVLKGSTEVADFGSANGIDLFGRLPIRRR
;
A
#
# COMPACT_ATOMS: atom_id res chain seq x y z
N MET A 1 1.27 -14.90 -12.68
CA MET A 1 0.44 -13.69 -12.51
C MET A 1 1.35 -12.60 -11.99
N THR A 2 1.72 -11.65 -12.85
CA THR A 2 2.66 -10.58 -12.49
C THR A 2 1.85 -9.32 -12.30
N PHE A 3 1.79 -8.79 -11.08
CA PHE A 3 1.45 -7.39 -10.83
C PHE A 3 2.46 -6.57 -11.66
N MET A 4 1.98 -5.83 -12.66
CA MET A 4 2.50 -5.85 -14.04
C MET A 4 3.95 -5.36 -14.20
N VAL A 5 4.71 -6.03 -15.09
CA VAL A 5 6.18 -5.94 -15.31
C VAL A 5 6.68 -4.57 -15.81
N ARG A 6 5.78 -3.60 -16.05
CA ARG A 6 6.09 -2.24 -16.52
C ARG A 6 5.13 -1.22 -15.89
N ASP A 7 4.98 -1.26 -14.58
CA ASP A 7 4.03 -0.42 -13.83
C ASP A 7 4.52 1.02 -13.69
N ASP A 8 3.82 1.94 -14.35
CA ASP A 8 3.73 3.34 -13.93
C ASP A 8 2.60 3.45 -12.90
N GLN A 9 2.87 4.06 -11.73
CA GLN A 9 1.88 4.22 -10.67
C GLN A 9 0.65 4.96 -11.16
N PHE A 10 0.87 5.99 -11.98
CA PHE A 10 -0.21 6.82 -12.50
C PHE A 10 -1.15 5.99 -13.40
N ALA A 11 -0.60 5.28 -14.40
CA ALA A 11 -1.39 4.39 -15.26
C ALA A 11 -2.14 3.31 -14.47
N ARG A 12 -1.54 2.77 -13.40
CA ARG A 12 -2.19 1.77 -12.55
C ARG A 12 -3.34 2.37 -11.74
N HIS A 13 -3.16 3.55 -11.18
CA HIS A 13 -4.21 4.27 -10.43
C HIS A 13 -5.39 4.63 -11.32
N ASP A 14 -5.13 5.12 -12.54
CA ASP A 14 -6.18 5.41 -13.52
C ASP A 14 -6.97 4.17 -13.90
N ARG A 15 -6.29 3.03 -14.11
CA ARG A 15 -6.96 1.76 -14.35
C ARG A 15 -7.83 1.32 -13.17
N ILE A 16 -7.35 1.49 -11.93
CA ILE A 16 -8.13 1.16 -10.73
C ILE A 16 -9.39 2.03 -10.65
N ARG A 17 -9.28 3.33 -10.97
CA ARG A 17 -10.44 4.23 -11.05
C ARG A 17 -11.39 3.86 -12.19
N GLY A 18 -10.89 3.33 -13.30
CA GLY A 18 -11.71 2.84 -14.42
C GLY A 18 -12.79 1.85 -13.99
N PHE A 19 -12.48 0.95 -13.04
CA PHE A 19 -13.46 0.01 -12.49
C PHE A 19 -14.62 0.68 -11.74
N LEU A 20 -14.45 1.90 -11.22
CA LEU A 20 -15.58 2.66 -10.66
C LEU A 20 -16.53 3.10 -11.78
N THR A 21 -15.98 3.62 -12.89
CA THR A 21 -16.73 4.05 -14.08
C THR A 21 -17.47 2.89 -14.74
N ASP A 22 -16.86 1.71 -14.74
CA ASP A 22 -17.44 0.49 -15.33
C ASP A 22 -18.52 -0.15 -14.43
N GLY A 23 -18.82 0.43 -13.27
CA GLY A 23 -19.83 -0.09 -12.35
C GLY A 23 -19.35 -1.26 -11.50
N GLU A 24 -18.04 -1.43 -11.35
CA GLU A 24 -17.38 -2.50 -10.58
C GLU A 24 -16.69 -1.96 -9.30
N PRO A 25 -17.43 -1.33 -8.36
CA PRO A 25 -16.83 -0.62 -7.22
C PRO A 25 -16.10 -1.55 -6.24
N VAL A 26 -16.55 -2.80 -6.11
CA VAL A 26 -15.89 -3.79 -5.24
C VAL A 26 -14.50 -4.14 -5.78
N ILE A 27 -14.37 -4.29 -7.10
CA ILE A 27 -13.09 -4.59 -7.76
C ILE A 27 -12.15 -3.40 -7.58
N ALA A 28 -12.62 -2.18 -7.80
CA ALA A 28 -11.84 -0.97 -7.58
C ALA A 28 -11.27 -0.89 -6.14
N VAL A 29 -12.10 -1.15 -5.12
CA VAL A 29 -11.67 -1.12 -3.71
C VAL A 29 -10.61 -2.19 -3.41
N ILE A 30 -10.79 -3.41 -3.90
CA ILE A 30 -9.84 -4.51 -3.67
C ILE A 30 -8.49 -4.21 -4.35
N LEU A 31 -8.52 -3.70 -5.58
CA LEU A 31 -7.31 -3.36 -6.31
C LEU A 31 -6.59 -2.17 -5.68
N ALA A 32 -7.30 -1.14 -5.21
CA ALA A 32 -6.71 -0.02 -4.48
C ALA A 32 -6.01 -0.50 -3.20
N ALA A 33 -6.64 -1.39 -2.44
CA ALA A 33 -6.01 -1.96 -1.24
C ALA A 33 -4.76 -2.77 -1.59
N THR A 34 -4.82 -3.58 -2.64
CA THR A 34 -3.67 -4.38 -3.12
C THR A 34 -2.52 -3.48 -3.58
N ASP A 35 -2.83 -2.38 -4.27
CA ASP A 35 -1.85 -1.35 -4.67
C ASP A 35 -1.12 -0.76 -3.45
N PHE A 36 -1.84 -0.42 -2.40
CA PHE A 36 -1.23 0.07 -1.15
C PHE A 36 -0.36 -1.00 -0.48
N GLU A 37 -0.87 -2.22 -0.31
CA GLU A 37 -0.13 -3.32 0.33
C GLU A 37 1.16 -3.66 -0.42
N TRP A 38 1.11 -3.64 -1.75
CA TRP A 38 2.28 -3.82 -2.60
C TRP A 38 3.27 -2.67 -2.40
N THR A 39 2.80 -1.43 -2.41
CA THR A 39 3.65 -0.23 -2.29
C THR A 39 4.34 -0.16 -0.93
N VAL A 40 3.59 -0.35 0.18
CA VAL A 40 4.16 -0.31 1.53
C VAL A 40 5.15 -1.45 1.78
N ARG A 41 4.90 -2.66 1.27
CA ARG A 41 5.86 -3.76 1.36
C ARG A 41 7.17 -3.44 0.66
N ARG A 42 7.09 -2.83 -0.52
CA ARG A 42 8.29 -2.43 -1.27
C ARG A 42 9.03 -1.29 -0.59
N ALA A 43 8.32 -0.33 -0.01
CA ALA A 43 8.92 0.71 0.82
C ALA A 43 9.68 0.11 2.00
N ILE A 44 9.07 -0.80 2.76
CA ILE A 44 9.72 -1.50 3.88
C ILE A 44 10.97 -2.26 3.41
N LEU A 45 10.88 -2.99 2.29
CA LEU A 45 12.02 -3.71 1.72
C LEU A 45 13.14 -2.79 1.23
N ALA A 46 12.83 -1.61 0.70
CA ALA A 46 13.82 -0.72 0.11
C ALA A 46 14.46 0.21 1.14
N LEU A 47 13.67 0.67 2.11
CA LEU A 47 14.06 1.65 3.13
C LEU A 47 14.48 1.00 4.45
N GLY A 48 14.16 -0.28 4.66
CA GLY A 48 14.48 -1.01 5.90
C GLY A 48 15.96 -1.01 6.27
N THR A 49 16.24 -1.30 7.54
CA THR A 49 17.61 -1.39 8.07
C THR A 49 18.21 -2.77 7.88
N SER A 50 17.40 -3.82 7.99
CA SER A 50 17.86 -5.21 7.91
C SER A 50 18.19 -5.64 6.46
N PRO A 51 18.97 -6.72 6.27
CA PRO A 51 19.16 -7.35 4.97
C PRO A 51 17.82 -7.78 4.35
N ASN A 52 17.69 -7.67 3.02
CA ASN A 52 16.41 -7.92 2.35
C ASN A 52 15.86 -9.34 2.59
N PHE A 53 16.75 -10.32 2.75
CA PHE A 53 16.36 -11.69 3.08
C PHE A 53 15.65 -11.76 4.44
N ASP A 54 16.21 -11.10 5.45
CA ASP A 54 15.70 -11.14 6.83
C ASP A 54 14.37 -10.36 6.93
N ILE A 55 14.25 -9.24 6.22
CA ILE A 55 12.96 -8.53 6.12
C ILE A 55 11.88 -9.43 5.50
N ARG A 56 12.21 -10.17 4.44
CA ARG A 56 11.23 -11.05 3.76
C ARG A 56 10.84 -12.26 4.60
N ALA A 57 11.82 -12.91 5.23
CA ALA A 57 11.63 -14.14 5.98
C ALA A 57 11.15 -13.91 7.42
N GLY A 58 11.38 -12.73 7.97
CA GLY A 58 10.97 -12.32 9.32
C GLY A 58 9.85 -11.30 9.27
N VAL A 59 10.20 -10.02 9.13
CA VAL A 59 9.29 -8.88 9.33
C VAL A 59 8.04 -8.91 8.43
N LEU A 60 8.21 -9.29 7.16
CA LEU A 60 7.11 -9.35 6.19
C LEU A 60 6.50 -10.74 6.01
N PHE A 61 7.01 -11.75 6.72
CA PHE A 61 6.48 -13.11 6.66
C PHE A 61 5.08 -13.15 7.25
N ARG A 62 4.10 -13.59 6.45
CA ARG A 62 2.67 -13.56 6.81
C ARG A 62 2.15 -12.17 7.27
N CYS A 63 2.83 -11.10 6.85
CA CYS A 63 2.41 -9.73 7.15
C CYS A 63 1.29 -9.30 6.19
N SER A 64 0.10 -9.09 6.73
CA SER A 64 -1.10 -8.61 6.03
C SER A 64 -1.93 -7.72 6.93
N GLY A 65 -2.65 -6.75 6.37
CA GLY A 65 -3.46 -5.82 7.16
C GLY A 65 -2.65 -4.62 7.68
N LEU A 66 -3.37 -3.53 7.95
CA LEU A 66 -2.76 -2.22 8.17
C LEU A 66 -1.90 -2.17 9.44
N ASP A 67 -2.37 -2.79 10.53
CA ASP A 67 -1.64 -2.79 11.80
C ASP A 67 -0.31 -3.56 11.68
N ASN A 68 -0.29 -4.70 10.97
CA ASN A 68 0.94 -5.44 10.72
C ASN A 68 1.93 -4.65 9.84
N TYR A 69 1.45 -3.91 8.84
CA TYR A 69 2.32 -3.02 8.05
C TYR A 69 2.86 -1.85 8.86
N ARG A 70 2.05 -1.27 9.75
CA ARG A 70 2.51 -0.23 10.67
C ARG A 70 3.62 -0.75 11.58
N ASP A 71 3.46 -1.96 12.12
CA ASP A 71 4.44 -2.55 13.03
C ASP A 71 5.72 -2.96 12.29
N ALA A 72 5.59 -3.51 11.08
CA ALA A 72 6.72 -3.78 10.19
C ALA A 72 7.50 -2.49 9.81
N TRP A 73 6.79 -1.41 9.50
CA TRP A 73 7.39 -0.11 9.24
C TRP A 73 8.14 0.41 10.47
N LYS A 74 7.54 0.29 11.66
CA LYS A 74 8.16 0.68 12.92
C LYS A 74 9.46 -0.08 13.19
N ALA A 75 9.51 -1.36 12.85
CA ALA A 75 10.70 -2.19 13.04
C ALA A 75 11.83 -1.85 12.05
N GLU A 76 11.50 -1.59 10.79
CA GLU A 76 12.50 -1.53 9.72
C GLU A 76 12.80 -0.11 9.21
N VAL A 77 11.79 0.74 9.09
CA VAL A 77 11.94 2.06 8.44
C VAL A 77 12.12 3.16 9.49
N THR A 78 11.34 3.14 10.57
CA THR A 78 11.41 4.16 11.62
C THR A 78 12.80 4.31 12.26
N PRO A 79 13.60 3.26 12.53
CA PRO A 79 14.92 3.43 13.15
C PRO A 79 15.89 4.27 12.30
N ARG A 80 15.72 4.25 10.97
CA ARG A 80 16.58 4.99 10.04
C ARG A 80 16.08 6.40 9.76
N PHE A 81 14.76 6.58 9.66
CA PHE A 81 14.17 7.84 9.18
C PHE A 81 13.39 8.62 10.25
N GLY A 82 13.21 8.06 11.45
CA GLY A 82 12.48 8.70 12.55
C GLY A 82 10.98 8.90 12.31
N LYS A 83 10.44 8.47 11.16
CA LYS A 83 9.01 8.58 10.82
C LYS A 83 8.29 7.24 10.91
N ARG A 84 7.13 7.24 11.55
CA ARG A 84 6.16 6.13 11.59
C ARG A 84 5.26 6.19 10.37
N LEU A 85 4.68 5.05 9.97
CA LEU A 85 3.76 5.00 8.82
C LEU A 85 2.58 6.00 8.94
N PRO A 86 1.93 6.19 10.11
CA PRO A 86 0.89 7.19 10.27
C PRO A 86 1.34 8.65 10.11
N GLU A 87 2.64 8.92 10.18
CA GLU A 87 3.22 10.26 9.97
C GLU A 87 3.65 10.48 8.52
N VAL A 88 3.70 9.40 7.72
CA VAL A 88 3.90 9.45 6.27
C VAL A 88 2.58 9.68 5.58
N LEU A 89 1.49 9.08 6.07
CA LEU A 89 0.15 9.29 5.52
C LEU A 89 -0.48 10.56 6.09
N ALA A 90 -0.86 11.52 5.25
CA ALA A 90 -1.34 12.83 5.72
C ALA A 90 -2.67 12.74 6.49
N ASP A 91 -3.54 11.80 6.10
CA ASP A 91 -4.78 11.47 6.81
C ASP A 91 -4.84 9.98 7.15
N TRP A 92 -4.11 9.61 8.20
CA TRP A 92 -4.12 8.23 8.72
C TRP A 92 -5.51 7.74 9.10
N SER A 93 -6.34 8.61 9.68
CA SER A 93 -7.66 8.23 10.21
C SER A 93 -8.66 7.91 9.11
N GLY A 94 -8.75 8.78 8.10
CA GLY A 94 -9.56 8.56 6.91
C GLY A 94 -9.03 7.40 6.08
N PHE A 95 -7.71 7.31 5.91
CA PHE A 95 -7.09 6.17 5.24
C PHE A 95 -7.47 4.83 5.89
N ARG A 96 -7.33 4.72 7.23
CA ARG A 96 -7.67 3.48 7.96
C ARG A 96 -9.13 3.09 7.71
N THR A 97 -10.03 4.04 7.82
CA THR A 97 -11.47 3.83 7.61
C THR A 97 -11.75 3.33 6.18
N SER A 98 -11.16 3.96 5.17
CA SER A 98 -11.29 3.57 3.77
C SER A 98 -10.68 2.19 3.48
N PHE A 99 -9.54 1.87 4.10
CA PHE A 99 -8.84 0.61 3.91
C PHE A 99 -9.56 -0.58 4.55
N GLU A 100 -10.33 -0.35 5.61
CA GLU A 100 -11.18 -1.36 6.26
C GLU A 100 -12.34 -1.83 5.36
N LEU A 101 -12.78 -1.02 4.38
CA LEU A 101 -13.83 -1.41 3.45
C LEU A 101 -13.47 -2.70 2.70
N ARG A 102 -12.21 -2.87 2.29
CA ARG A 102 -11.77 -4.11 1.62
C ARG A 102 -11.88 -5.33 2.52
N HIS A 103 -11.61 -5.20 3.82
CA HIS A 103 -11.73 -6.30 4.78
C HIS A 103 -13.19 -6.73 4.90
N ARG A 104 -14.10 -5.76 5.03
CA ARG A 104 -15.54 -6.04 5.10
C ARG A 104 -16.08 -6.71 3.83
N LEU A 105 -15.62 -6.27 2.65
CA LEU A 105 -16.02 -6.85 1.37
C LEU A 105 -15.48 -8.28 1.19
N VAL A 106 -14.17 -8.49 1.41
CA VAL A 106 -13.52 -9.80 1.19
C VAL A 106 -14.02 -10.87 2.17
N HIS A 107 -14.34 -10.49 3.41
CA HIS A 107 -14.89 -11.42 4.40
C HIS A 107 -16.41 -11.50 4.41
N GLY A 108 -17.09 -10.87 3.44
CA GLY A 108 -18.54 -10.96 3.28
C GLY A 108 -19.37 -10.29 4.38
N VAL A 109 -18.75 -9.47 5.25
CA VAL A 109 -19.46 -8.65 6.25
C VAL A 109 -20.38 -7.64 5.56
N THR A 110 -19.94 -7.13 4.41
CA THR A 110 -20.78 -6.37 3.48
C THR A 110 -20.63 -6.97 2.09
N GLY A 111 -21.74 -7.34 1.41
CA GLY A 111 -21.69 -7.97 0.08
C GLY A 111 -21.47 -7.01 -1.10
N THR A 112 -21.64 -5.70 -0.90
CA THR A 112 -21.46 -4.66 -1.92
C THR A 112 -21.17 -3.30 -1.28
N THR A 113 -20.84 -2.29 -2.10
CA THR A 113 -20.67 -0.91 -1.65
C THR A 113 -21.24 0.04 -2.71
N GLY A 114 -21.85 1.15 -2.26
CA GLY A 114 -22.36 2.17 -3.15
C GLY A 114 -21.22 2.95 -3.82
N HIS A 115 -21.42 3.36 -5.07
CA HIS A 115 -20.40 4.04 -5.88
C HIS A 115 -19.72 5.21 -5.15
N LYS A 116 -20.51 6.10 -4.49
CA LYS A 116 -19.96 7.26 -3.76
C LYS A 116 -19.01 6.84 -2.62
N HIS A 117 -19.36 5.80 -1.87
CA HIS A 117 -18.54 5.33 -0.76
C HIS A 117 -17.29 4.59 -1.27
N ALA A 118 -17.44 3.81 -2.33
CA ALA A 118 -16.32 3.15 -3.00
C ALA A 118 -15.32 4.16 -3.58
N SER A 119 -15.79 5.17 -4.30
CA SER A 119 -14.94 6.22 -4.89
C SER A 119 -14.11 6.93 -3.84
N ALA A 120 -14.74 7.42 -2.77
CA ALA A 120 -14.02 8.07 -1.67
C ALA A 120 -12.98 7.14 -1.03
N SER A 121 -13.31 5.86 -0.88
CA SER A 121 -12.39 4.88 -0.30
C SER A 121 -11.21 4.57 -1.23
N VAL A 122 -11.46 4.39 -2.53
CA VAL A 122 -10.45 4.18 -3.56
C VAL A 122 -9.49 5.36 -3.60
N ASP A 123 -9.99 6.59 -3.68
CA ASP A 123 -9.14 7.77 -3.76
C ASP A 123 -8.28 7.95 -2.51
N ALA A 124 -8.85 7.72 -1.32
CA ALA A 124 -8.09 7.78 -0.06
C ALA A 124 -6.97 6.72 -0.01
N VAL A 125 -7.25 5.49 -0.47
CA VAL A 125 -6.27 4.40 -0.44
C VAL A 125 -5.16 4.62 -1.48
N LEU A 126 -5.52 5.01 -2.71
CA LEU A 126 -4.55 5.32 -3.76
C LEU A 126 -3.66 6.51 -3.38
N LYS A 127 -4.24 7.55 -2.76
CA LYS A 127 -3.47 8.66 -2.18
C LYS A 127 -2.46 8.16 -1.16
N GLY A 128 -2.85 7.24 -0.27
CA GLY A 128 -1.93 6.63 0.69
C GLY A 128 -0.78 5.88 0.01
N SER A 129 -1.02 5.20 -1.11
CA SER A 129 0.03 4.59 -1.93
C SER A 129 0.99 5.64 -2.51
N THR A 130 0.46 6.75 -3.02
CA THR A 130 1.26 7.87 -3.52
C THR A 130 2.13 8.47 -2.42
N GLU A 131 1.58 8.73 -1.23
CA GLU A 131 2.34 9.28 -0.10
C GLU A 131 3.50 8.38 0.34
N VAL A 132 3.31 7.05 0.32
CA VAL A 132 4.40 6.09 0.59
C VAL A 132 5.44 6.09 -0.53
N ALA A 133 5.01 6.19 -1.79
CA ALA A 133 5.91 6.28 -2.94
C ALA A 133 6.72 7.58 -2.94
N ASP A 134 6.09 8.70 -2.65
CA ASP A 134 6.72 10.01 -2.50
C ASP A 134 7.74 10.00 -1.37
N PHE A 135 7.42 9.34 -0.25
CA PHE A 135 8.39 9.13 0.83
C PHE A 135 9.61 8.32 0.36
N GLY A 136 9.40 7.28 -0.44
CA GLY A 136 10.50 6.54 -1.08
C GLY A 136 11.35 7.43 -1.98
N SER A 137 10.71 8.17 -2.89
CA SER A 137 11.35 9.06 -3.86
C SER A 137 12.17 10.18 -3.18
N ALA A 138 11.59 10.81 -2.15
CA ALA A 138 12.27 11.83 -1.34
C ALA A 138 13.53 11.30 -0.62
N ASN A 139 13.63 9.99 -0.44
CA ASN A 139 14.79 9.30 0.13
C ASN A 139 15.63 8.58 -0.94
N GLY A 140 15.50 8.97 -2.21
CA GLY A 140 16.32 8.49 -3.32
C GLY A 140 15.99 7.09 -3.82
N ILE A 141 14.79 6.57 -3.51
CA ILE A 141 14.35 5.23 -3.90
C ILE A 141 13.17 5.31 -4.86
N ASP A 142 13.33 4.76 -6.06
CA ASP A 142 12.22 4.42 -6.93
C ASP A 142 11.60 3.07 -6.52
N LEU A 143 10.38 3.12 -5.96
CA LEU A 143 9.66 1.91 -5.55
C LEU A 143 9.12 1.11 -6.73
N PHE A 144 9.02 1.65 -7.94
CA PHE A 144 8.46 0.95 -9.10
C PHE A 144 9.55 0.28 -9.95
N GLY A 145 10.79 0.77 -9.84
CA GLY A 145 11.98 0.17 -10.42
C GLY A 145 12.57 -1.02 -9.65
N ARG A 146 13.87 -1.26 -9.88
CA ARG A 146 14.62 -2.31 -9.18
C ARG A 146 14.99 -1.83 -7.78
N LEU A 147 14.50 -2.54 -6.75
CA LEU A 147 14.79 -2.18 -5.36
C LEU A 147 16.28 -2.40 -5.01
N PRO A 148 16.85 -1.57 -4.10
CA PRO A 148 18.18 -1.78 -3.57
C PRO A 148 18.25 -3.12 -2.82
N ILE A 149 19.41 -3.77 -2.91
CA ILE A 149 19.69 -5.05 -2.25
C ILE A 149 20.71 -4.81 -1.14
N ARG A 150 20.27 -4.94 0.11
CA ARG A 150 21.14 -5.09 1.27
C ARG A 150 21.39 -6.57 1.50
N ARG A 151 22.66 -6.96 1.41
CA ARG A 151 23.13 -8.32 1.64
C ARG A 151 23.35 -8.54 3.15
N ARG A 152 23.33 -9.80 3.55
CA ARG A 152 23.81 -10.22 4.88
C ARG A 152 25.31 -10.01 4.98
#